data_AF-A0A9E3FQU9-F1
#
_entry.id   AF-A0A9E3FQU9-F1
#
_cell.length_a   1.000
_cell.length_b   1.000
_cell.length_c   1.000
_cell.angle_alpha   90.00
_cell.angle_beta   90.00
_cell.angle_gamma   90.00
#
_symmetry.space_group_name_H-M   'P 1'
#
loop_
_entity.id
_entity.type
_entity.pdbx_description
1 polymer ?
#
loop_
_entity_poly.entity_id
_entity_poly.type
_entity_poly.pdbx_seq_one_letter_code
_entity_poly.pdbx_strand_id
1 'polypeptide(L)'
;MLADIVLKLLKSGLAIDLVEVLEGREELAQRLADIRPDLVLLGLLETESDACARPLLASLPYARFLVLAPNGQRAWLHEMRPHRLALPSFSRRRLLRILTSRYDTSAHGE
;
A
#
# COMPACT_ATOMS: atom_id res chain seq x y z
N MET A 1 2.79 16.20 2.30
CA MET A 1 2.14 16.71 1.06
C MET A 1 1.74 15.61 0.08
N LEU A 2 2.59 14.62 -0.23
CA LEU A 2 2.21 13.48 -1.09
C LEU A 2 1.15 12.56 -0.45
N ALA A 3 1.28 12.27 0.86
CA ALA A 3 0.36 11.40 1.59
C ALA A 3 -1.10 11.91 1.55
N ASP A 4 -1.33 13.21 1.71
CA ASP A 4 -2.66 13.82 1.65
C ASP A 4 -3.32 13.67 0.27
N ILE A 5 -2.53 13.86 -0.80
CA ILE A 5 -3.00 13.71 -2.18
C ILE A 5 -3.39 12.25 -2.46
N VAL A 6 -2.54 11.31 -2.03
CA VAL A 6 -2.82 9.88 -2.21
C VAL A 6 -4.01 9.45 -1.35
N LEU A 7 -4.14 9.98 -0.14
CA LEU A 7 -5.28 9.67 0.72
C LEU A 7 -6.60 10.18 0.15
N LYS A 8 -6.65 11.44 -0.31
CA LYS A 8 -7.84 12.01 -0.98
C LYS A 8 -8.22 11.19 -2.21
N LEU A 9 -7.22 10.73 -2.96
CA LEU A 9 -7.43 9.85 -4.09
C LEU A 9 -8.09 8.53 -3.67
N LEU A 10 -7.52 7.87 -2.66
CA LEU A 10 -8.00 6.57 -2.20
C LEU A 10 -9.41 6.65 -1.63
N LYS A 11 -9.68 7.65 -0.77
CA LYS A 11 -11.01 7.88 -0.18
C LYS A 11 -12.11 8.15 -1.21
N SER A 12 -11.74 8.60 -2.42
CA SER A 12 -12.71 8.87 -3.49
C SER A 12 -13.25 7.60 -4.18
N GLY A 13 -12.58 6.46 -4.04
CA GLY A 13 -12.94 5.23 -4.76
C GLY A 13 -12.82 3.93 -3.97
N LEU A 14 -12.35 3.99 -2.73
CA LEU A 14 -12.36 2.89 -1.78
C LEU A 14 -12.86 3.37 -0.42
N ALA A 15 -13.57 2.50 0.29
CA ALA A 15 -13.87 2.65 1.71
C ALA A 15 -12.60 2.34 2.52
N ILE A 16 -11.67 3.31 2.59
CA ILE A 16 -10.45 3.21 3.40
C ILE A 16 -10.52 4.20 4.55
N ASP A 17 -10.30 3.69 5.76
CA ASP A 17 -10.07 4.52 6.93
C ASP A 17 -8.58 4.78 7.10
N LEU A 18 -8.21 6.04 7.35
CA LEU A 18 -6.82 6.36 7.64
C LEU A 18 -6.59 6.16 9.12
N VAL A 19 -5.88 5.09 9.47
CA VAL A 19 -5.59 4.80 10.87
C VAL A 19 -4.40 5.61 11.39
N GLU A 20 -3.32 5.72 10.61
CA GLU A 20 -2.13 6.48 11.03
C GLU A 20 -1.26 6.94 9.85
N VAL A 21 -0.48 8.01 10.06
CA VAL A 21 0.55 8.50 9.12
C VAL A 21 1.89 8.54 9.86
N LEU A 22 2.87 7.80 9.34
CA LEU A 22 4.22 7.75 9.89
C LEU A 22 5.18 8.50 8.95
N GLU A 23 5.90 9.47 9.49
CA GLU A 23 6.90 10.26 8.73
C GLU A 23 8.28 9.59 8.68
N GLY A 24 8.51 8.58 9.54
CA GLY A 24 9.80 7.89 9.67
C GLY A 24 9.70 6.36 9.61
N ARG A 25 10.86 5.70 9.53
CA ARG A 25 10.98 4.23 9.52
C ARG A 25 11.27 3.61 10.89
N GLU A 26 11.78 4.40 11.83
CA GLU A 26 12.31 3.92 13.12
C GLU A 26 11.26 3.14 13.93
N GLU A 27 10.00 3.57 13.92
CA GLU A 27 8.91 2.91 14.65
C GLU A 27 7.98 2.07 13.77
N LEU A 28 8.25 1.96 12.46
CA LEU A 28 7.31 1.40 11.50
C LEU A 28 6.89 -0.03 11.85
N ALA A 29 7.84 -0.91 12.16
CA ALA A 29 7.54 -2.30 12.49
C ALA A 29 6.69 -2.44 13.76
N GLN A 30 7.01 -1.65 14.79
CA GLN A 30 6.29 -1.67 16.07
C GLN A 30 4.86 -1.14 15.91
N ARG A 31 4.69 -0.03 15.18
CA ARG A 31 3.38 0.57 14.91
C ARG A 31 2.50 -0.33 14.06
N LEU A 32 3.06 -0.93 13.01
CA LEU A 32 2.32 -1.88 12.18
C LEU A 32 1.80 -3.07 12.99
N ALA A 33 2.60 -3.59 13.92
CA ALA A 33 2.18 -4.72 14.77
C ALA A 33 1.02 -4.37 15.72
N ASP A 34 0.97 -3.12 16.20
CA ASP A 34 -0.06 -2.61 17.11
C ASP A 34 -1.37 -2.30 16.36
N ILE A 35 -1.27 -1.54 15.27
CA ILE A 35 -2.41 -1.05 14.49
C ILE A 35 -3.04 -2.18 13.66
N ARG A 36 -2.23 -3.12 13.18
CA ARG A 36 -2.62 -4.21 12.27
C ARG A 36 -3.40 -3.75 11.03
N PRO A 37 -2.84 -2.84 10.21
CA PRO A 37 -3.55 -2.32 9.04
C PRO A 37 -3.66 -3.35 7.92
N ASP A 38 -4.78 -3.32 7.17
CA ASP A 38 -4.96 -4.13 5.97
C ASP A 38 -4.21 -3.60 4.74
N LEU A 39 -3.94 -2.28 4.71
CA LEU A 39 -3.22 -1.58 3.64
C LEU A 39 -2.17 -0.65 4.23
N VAL A 40 -0.93 -0.79 3.76
CA VAL A 40 0.19 0.08 4.12
C VAL A 40 0.69 0.77 2.88
N LEU A 41 0.71 2.10 2.89
CA LEU A 41 1.34 2.90 1.83
C LEU A 41 2.74 3.32 2.24
N LEU A 42 3.72 2.99 1.42
CA LEU A 42 5.12 3.25 1.72
C LEU A 42 5.79 4.00 0.57
N GLY A 43 6.13 5.27 0.78
CA GLY A 43 6.93 6.03 -0.19
C GLY A 43 8.41 5.74 -0.02
N LEU A 44 9.09 5.29 -1.07
CA LEU A 44 10.53 5.06 -1.08
C LEU A 44 11.31 6.38 -1.05
N LEU A 45 12.43 6.38 -0.36
CA LEU A 45 13.50 7.36 -0.52
C LEU A 45 14.31 7.05 -1.80
N GLU A 46 15.09 8.02 -2.30
CA GLU A 46 15.88 7.84 -3.54
C GLU A 46 16.88 6.69 -3.46
N THR A 47 17.33 6.33 -2.26
CA THR A 47 18.26 5.22 -2.00
C THR A 47 17.56 3.90 -1.71
N GLU A 48 16.22 3.90 -1.56
CA GLU A 48 15.45 2.71 -1.21
C GLU A 48 14.92 1.98 -2.46
N SER A 49 14.69 0.69 -2.29
CA SER A 49 14.08 -0.20 -3.27
C SER A 49 12.85 -0.88 -2.67
N ASP A 50 11.93 -1.36 -3.52
CA ASP A 50 10.72 -2.07 -3.09
C ASP A 50 11.00 -3.33 -2.26
N ALA A 51 12.26 -3.80 -2.24
CA ALA A 51 12.74 -4.84 -1.35
C ALA A 51 12.50 -4.55 0.14
N CYS A 52 12.39 -3.28 0.56
CA CYS A 52 12.12 -2.91 1.95
C CYS A 52 10.74 -3.39 2.44
N ALA A 53 9.79 -3.65 1.53
CA ALA A 53 8.48 -4.18 1.90
C ALA A 53 8.50 -5.67 2.26
N ARG A 54 9.54 -6.43 1.86
CA ARG A 54 9.63 -7.88 2.12
C ARG A 54 9.69 -8.22 3.62
N PRO A 55 10.59 -7.64 4.44
CA PRO A 55 10.62 -7.93 5.87
C PRO A 55 9.31 -7.50 6.55
N LEU A 56 8.69 -6.40 6.11
CA LEU A 56 7.41 -5.93 6.65
C LEU A 56 6.27 -6.90 6.32
N LEU A 57 6.23 -7.45 5.10
CA LEU A 57 5.28 -8.47 4.70
C LEU A 57 5.48 -9.78 5.47
N ALA A 58 6.71 -10.12 5.84
CA ALA A 58 6.97 -11.28 6.70
C ALA A 58 6.39 -11.09 8.11
N SER A 59 6.41 -9.86 8.63
CA SER A 59 5.83 -9.52 9.94
C SER A 59 4.30 -9.35 9.91
N LEU A 60 3.75 -8.85 8.80
CA LEU A 60 2.30 -8.69 8.58
C LEU A 60 1.88 -9.40 7.28
N PRO A 61 1.76 -10.74 7.30
CA PRO A 61 1.46 -11.51 6.09
C PRO A 61 0.06 -11.25 5.50
N TYR A 62 -0.87 -10.75 6.31
CA TYR A 62 -2.22 -10.37 5.90
C TYR A 62 -2.30 -8.99 5.26
N ALA A 63 -1.33 -8.11 5.55
CA ALA A 63 -1.34 -6.75 5.07
C ALA A 63 -0.87 -6.66 3.61
N ARG A 64 -1.41 -5.67 2.90
CA ARG A 64 -0.97 -5.32 1.55
C ARG A 64 -0.08 -4.09 1.62
N PHE A 65 1.09 -4.15 1.02
CA PHE A 65 2.04 -3.06 0.99
C PHE A 65 2.08 -2.44 -0.40
N LEU A 66 1.58 -1.22 -0.52
CA LEU A 66 1.69 -0.41 -1.73
C LEU A 66 2.92 0.50 -1.60
N VAL A 67 3.98 0.11 -2.28
CA VAL A 67 5.24 0.85 -2.34
C VAL A 67 5.21 1.84 -3.50
N LEU A 68 5.52 3.10 -3.24
CA LEU A 68 5.56 4.19 -4.22
C LEU A 68 7.00 4.61 -4.47
N ALA A 69 7.40 4.71 -5.73
CA ALA A 69 8.71 5.27 -6.08
C ALA A 69 8.79 6.76 -5.69
N PRO A 70 10.00 7.30 -5.45
CA PRO A 70 10.17 8.71 -5.08
C PRO A 70 9.61 9.68 -6.14
N ASN A 71 9.69 9.27 -7.41
CA ASN A 71 9.17 10.03 -8.54
C ASN A 71 7.64 9.90 -8.75
N GLY A 72 6.94 9.08 -7.96
CA GLY A 72 5.50 8.84 -8.06
C GLY A 72 5.03 8.18 -9.37
N GLN A 73 5.93 7.81 -10.28
CA GLN A 73 5.61 7.24 -11.59
C GLN A 73 5.40 5.73 -11.51
N ARG A 74 6.07 5.08 -10.56
CA ARG A 74 6.08 3.63 -10.37
C ARG A 74 5.55 3.27 -9.00
N ALA A 75 4.84 2.16 -8.93
CA ALA A 75 4.44 1.56 -7.68
C ALA A 75 4.57 0.04 -7.73
N TRP A 76 4.66 -0.59 -6.57
CA TRP A 76 4.69 -2.03 -6.42
C TRP A 76 3.73 -2.42 -5.31
N LEU A 77 2.85 -3.37 -5.60
CA LEU A 77 2.00 -3.99 -4.60
C LEU A 77 2.67 -5.28 -4.13
N HIS A 78 2.96 -5.38 -2.85
CA HIS A 78 3.44 -6.59 -2.20
C HIS A 78 2.34 -7.13 -1.30
N GLU A 79 1.93 -8.37 -1.58
CA GLU A 79 0.94 -9.12 -0.81
C GLU A 79 1.42 -10.57 -0.72
N MET A 80 0.92 -11.38 0.21
CA MET A 80 1.43 -12.74 0.41
C MET A 80 1.40 -13.57 -0.90
N ARG A 81 0.37 -13.38 -1.75
CA ARG A 81 0.28 -13.94 -3.10
C ARG A 81 -0.59 -13.04 -4.01
N PRO A 82 -0.14 -12.68 -5.23
CA PRO A 82 1.22 -12.81 -5.74
C PRO A 82 2.19 -11.91 -4.95
N HIS A 83 3.35 -12.45 -4.58
CA HIS A 83 4.37 -11.79 -3.73
C HIS A 83 4.77 -10.36 -4.14
N ARG A 84 4.57 -10.01 -5.42
CA ARG A 84 4.87 -8.69 -5.98
C ARG A 84 4.12 -8.48 -7.29
N LEU A 85 3.45 -7.34 -7.42
CA LEU A 85 2.83 -6.86 -8.64
C LEU A 85 3.40 -5.47 -8.96
N ALA A 86 4.15 -5.35 -10.05
CA ALA A 86 4.66 -4.07 -10.51
C ALA A 86 3.57 -3.27 -11.24
N LEU A 87 3.47 -1.99 -10.91
CA LEU A 87 2.55 -1.03 -11.51
C LEU A 87 3.39 0.00 -12.29
N PRO A 88 3.68 -0.28 -13.58
CA PRO A 88 4.62 0.52 -14.38
C PRO A 88 4.09 1.90 -14.77
N SER A 89 2.81 2.19 -14.50
CA SER A 89 2.25 3.53 -14.65
C SER A 89 1.26 3.77 -13.53
N PHE A 90 1.61 4.69 -12.63
CA PHE A 90 0.75 5.11 -11.52
C PHE A 90 -0.44 5.93 -12.02
N SER A 91 -1.40 5.26 -12.65
CA SER A 91 -2.67 5.85 -13.05
C SER A 91 -3.68 5.64 -11.93
N ARG A 92 -4.25 6.74 -11.44
CA ARG A 92 -5.31 6.78 -10.41
C ARG A 92 -6.37 5.69 -10.59
N ARG A 93 -6.92 5.57 -11.79
CA ARG A 93 -7.94 4.56 -12.15
C ARG A 93 -7.42 3.13 -12.03
N ARG A 94 -6.18 2.87 -12.43
CA ARG A 94 -5.58 1.53 -12.38
C ARG A 94 -5.32 1.11 -10.94
N LEU A 95 -4.86 2.04 -10.11
CA LEU A 95 -4.66 1.82 -8.68
C LEU A 95 -5.97 1.47 -7.98
N LEU A 96 -6.99 2.32 -8.14
CA LEU A 96 -8.30 2.08 -7.57
C LEU A 96 -8.85 0.74 -8.03
N ARG A 97 -8.83 0.44 -9.34
CA ARG A 97 -9.31 -0.86 -9.85
C ARG A 97 -8.60 -2.07 -9.20
N ILE A 98 -7.28 -2.00 -9.01
CA ILE A 98 -6.52 -3.09 -8.39
C ILE A 98 -6.87 -3.24 -6.92
N LEU A 99 -6.93 -2.13 -6.18
CA LEU A 99 -7.28 -2.16 -4.76
C LEU A 99 -8.75 -2.59 -4.57
N THR A 100 -9.69 -2.05 -5.35
CA THR A 100 -11.09 -2.45 -5.33
C THR A 100 -11.22 -3.94 -5.61
N SER A 101 -10.60 -4.49 -6.66
CA SER A 101 -10.64 -5.95 -6.92
C SER A 101 -10.12 -6.83 -5.78
N ARG A 102 -9.40 -6.26 -4.82
CA ARG A 102 -8.75 -6.95 -3.71
C ARG A 102 -9.49 -6.75 -2.37
N TYR A 103 -10.21 -5.64 -2.21
CA TYR A 103 -11.00 -5.34 -1.01
C TYR A 103 -12.51 -5.53 -1.23
N ASP A 104 -12.95 -5.57 -2.49
CA ASP A 104 -14.29 -5.96 -2.92
C ASP A 104 -14.35 -7.50 -2.97
N THR A 105 -14.46 -8.11 -1.79
CA THR A 105 -14.77 -9.54 -1.62
C THR A 105 -16.25 -9.72 -1.28
N SER A 106 -17.11 -8.96 -1.96
CA SER A 106 -18.56 -9.02 -1.84
C SER A 106 -19.24 -9.10 -3.22
N ALA A 107 -18.74 -9.91 -4.15
CA ALA A 107 -19.46 -10.24 -5.38
C ALA A 107 -18.85 -11.46 -6.09
N HIS A 108 -18.95 -12.67 -5.53
CA HIS A 108 -19.04 -13.93 -6.28
C HIS A 108 -19.50 -15.03 -5.32
N GLY A 109 -20.79 -14.97 -5.00
CA GLY A 109 -21.50 -16.02 -4.29
C GLY A 109 -22.93 -16.03 -4.81
N GLU A 110 -23.10 -16.45 -6.07
CA GLU A 110 -24.34 -17.00 -6.63
C GLU A 110 -23.97 -18.05 -7.69
#